data_AF-A0A815PQY3-F1
#
_entry.id   AF-A0A815PQY3-F1
#
_cell.length_a   1.000
_cell.length_b   1.000
_cell.length_c   1.000
_cell.angle_alpha   90.00
_cell.angle_beta   90.00
_cell.angle_gamma   90.00
#
_symmetry.space_group_name_H-M   'P 1'
#
loop_
_entity.id
_entity.type
_entity.pdbx_description
1 polymer ?
#
loop_
_entity_poly.entity_id
_entity_poly.type
_entity_poly.pdbx_seq_one_letter_code
_entity_poly.pdbx_strand_id
1 'polypeptide(L)'
;MSTETLRILLDNNLLNPQTMLSDLRDKYQNFIRNSDTKSNHLNQHDNEWTPTTVFETNSINPLIEMINESKNLTILPLSNEKMYTIEFYCDNRLPVFNEWQNENAFKFYRTTWSNGIPILVKNIHCNLNLTLYEPNKLKEYMLEQIHLFKKNKRKTENIMFYDSNDHIQILCDSEQKIEEFWNGFMNINETITMRNRNGQKRPLKTIDWPSTSAFRENFPTWYQDFMKNIPFPQYTADGCFNLVQYLSKEDLKPDLGPKFYIDYENSDVELKCGTANLHIDSSDSVNVLVYVNNDSRNNNDNIEQLIRSTVTDVKQLERIKYDTAGAIWNIFRASDVPLIEEYIRKTRRKACEQKRTLDRNIIHDQRFYLHTHDIEKLELFYGIKCYTIIQCLGDAIFIPAGAPHQVRNIRSCIKIAVDFISPENADRCLLTTREFRCLPRSYLNESDILQTKNVLFQAM
;
A
#
# COMPACT_ATOMS: atom_id res chain seq x y z
N MET A 1 -4.53 -17.96 21.68
CA MET A 1 -5.16 -17.03 22.65
C MET A 1 -6.33 -17.73 23.32
N SER A 2 -6.43 -17.68 24.65
CA SER A 2 -7.57 -18.21 25.40
C SER A 2 -8.81 -17.35 25.21
N THR A 3 -9.99 -17.98 25.25
CA THR A 3 -11.33 -17.38 25.19
C THR A 3 -11.52 -16.21 26.16
N GLU A 4 -10.80 -16.20 27.30
CA GLU A 4 -10.83 -15.13 28.30
C GLU A 4 -10.25 -13.80 27.79
N THR A 5 -9.19 -13.82 27.00
CA THR A 5 -8.49 -12.61 26.53
C THR A 5 -9.32 -11.86 25.49
N LEU A 6 -10.07 -12.59 24.66
CA LEU A 6 -10.96 -11.99 23.66
C LEU A 6 -12.24 -11.46 24.28
N ARG A 7 -12.73 -12.07 25.37
CA ARG A 7 -13.81 -11.50 26.19
C ARG A 7 -13.40 -10.17 26.80
N ILE A 8 -12.19 -10.08 27.34
CA ILE A 8 -11.64 -8.83 27.89
C ILE A 8 -11.46 -7.75 26.81
N LEU A 9 -11.11 -8.10 25.56
CA LEU A 9 -11.01 -7.14 24.45
C LEU A 9 -12.37 -6.71 23.88
N LEU A 10 -13.38 -7.57 23.94
CA LEU A 10 -14.75 -7.29 23.47
C LEU A 10 -15.61 -6.58 24.52
N ASP A 11 -15.39 -6.85 25.82
CA ASP A 11 -16.17 -6.30 26.93
C ASP A 11 -15.62 -4.97 27.45
N ASN A 12 -14.33 -4.68 27.22
CA ASN A 12 -13.79 -3.35 27.50
C ASN A 12 -14.14 -2.42 26.33
N ASN A 13 -14.80 -1.30 26.63
CA ASN A 13 -15.13 -0.16 25.73
C ASN A 13 -13.94 0.45 24.93
N LEU A 14 -12.80 -0.22 24.81
CA LEU A 14 -11.61 0.10 24.02
C LEU A 14 -11.86 0.17 22.51
N LEU A 15 -12.98 -0.40 22.04
CA LEU A 15 -13.39 -0.37 20.63
C LEU A 15 -14.56 0.60 20.36
N ASN A 16 -14.95 1.43 21.33
CA ASN A 16 -15.91 2.51 21.11
C ASN A 16 -15.17 3.70 20.47
N PRO A 17 -15.63 4.23 19.32
CA PRO A 17 -15.05 5.40 18.67
C PRO A 17 -14.76 6.56 19.63
N GLN A 18 -15.65 6.84 20.58
CA GLN A 18 -15.47 7.95 21.53
C GLN A 18 -14.31 7.73 22.50
N THR A 19 -14.12 6.49 22.98
CA THR A 19 -12.99 6.13 23.84
C THR A 19 -11.68 6.20 23.07
N MET A 20 -11.66 5.70 21.83
CA MET A 20 -10.47 5.75 20.97
C MET A 20 -10.08 7.19 20.63
N LEU A 21 -11.06 8.08 20.39
CA LEU A 21 -10.80 9.51 20.18
C LEU A 21 -10.24 10.19 21.43
N SER A 22 -10.70 9.80 22.63
CA SER A 22 -10.11 10.29 23.90
C SER A 22 -8.66 9.84 24.06
N ASP A 23 -8.37 8.56 23.81
CA ASP A 23 -7.00 8.04 23.87
C ASP A 23 -6.09 8.69 22.80
N LEU A 24 -6.63 8.95 21.61
CA LEU A 24 -5.95 9.70 20.56
C LEU A 24 -5.68 11.14 20.98
N ARG A 25 -6.61 11.80 21.69
CA ARG A 25 -6.41 13.14 22.25
C ARG A 25 -5.24 13.19 23.22
N ASP A 26 -5.16 12.25 24.14
CA ASP A 26 -4.05 12.19 25.10
C ASP A 26 -2.71 11.91 24.40
N LYS A 27 -2.69 10.99 23.42
CA LYS A 27 -1.51 10.71 22.59
C LYS A 27 -1.08 11.93 21.77
N TYR A 28 -2.02 12.64 21.15
CA TYR A 28 -1.74 13.83 20.35
C TYR A 28 -1.24 15.01 21.20
N GLN A 29 -1.81 15.22 22.39
CA GLN A 29 -1.33 16.23 23.32
C GLN A 29 0.11 15.94 23.79
N ASN A 30 0.42 14.68 24.09
CA ASN A 30 1.79 14.25 24.40
C ASN A 30 2.73 14.43 23.18
N PHE A 31 2.25 14.15 21.98
CA PHE A 31 2.98 14.36 20.72
C PHE A 31 3.31 15.84 20.47
N ILE A 32 2.39 16.77 20.75
CA ILE A 32 2.63 18.22 20.66
C ILE A 32 3.68 18.65 21.69
N ARG A 33 3.52 18.27 22.96
CA ARG A 33 4.45 18.61 24.05
C ARG A 33 5.89 18.17 23.77
N ASN A 34 6.05 16.99 23.15
CA ASN A 34 7.35 16.45 22.78
C ASN A 34 7.94 17.07 21.50
N SER A 35 7.13 17.73 20.65
CA SER A 35 7.65 18.52 19.52
C SER A 35 8.10 19.92 19.91
N ASP A 36 7.40 20.59 20.84
CA ASP A 36 7.71 21.97 21.25
C ASP A 36 8.93 22.05 22.18
N THR A 37 9.25 20.96 22.88
CA THR A 37 10.47 20.89 23.71
C THR A 37 11.76 20.78 22.89
N LYS A 38 11.68 20.41 21.60
CA LYS A 38 12.85 20.36 20.69
C LYS A 38 13.05 21.63 19.86
N SER A 39 12.09 22.56 19.83
CA SER A 39 12.21 23.81 19.05
C SER A 39 12.86 24.97 19.81
N ASN A 40 13.04 24.87 21.13
CA ASN A 40 13.58 25.97 21.95
C ASN A 40 15.11 25.99 22.16
N HIS A 41 15.88 25.12 21.50
CA HIS A 41 17.35 25.11 21.57
C HIS A 41 18.05 25.05 20.20
N LEU A 42 17.66 25.92 19.26
CA LEU A 42 18.43 26.14 18.03
C LEU A 42 18.78 27.62 17.88
N ASN A 43 19.78 28.05 18.64
CA ASN A 43 20.56 29.24 18.32
C ASN A 43 22.05 28.85 18.20
N GLN A 44 22.55 29.11 16.99
CA GLN A 44 23.95 29.30 16.57
C GLN A 44 24.94 28.13 16.74
N HIS A 45 25.47 27.72 15.58
CA HIS A 45 26.72 26.99 15.35
C HIS A 45 26.91 25.70 16.15
N ASP A 46 26.52 24.56 15.56
CA ASP A 46 27.38 23.37 15.54
C ASP A 46 26.94 22.42 14.42
N ASN A 47 27.86 22.23 13.47
CA ASN A 47 27.82 21.18 12.47
C ASN A 47 28.35 19.91 13.15
N GLU A 48 27.46 18.98 13.50
CA GLU A 48 27.72 17.53 13.59
C GLU A 48 26.47 16.84 14.14
N TRP A 49 25.58 16.37 13.26
CA TRP A 49 24.55 15.44 13.66
C TRP A 49 25.08 14.01 13.50
N THR A 50 25.69 13.48 14.56
CA THR A 50 25.95 12.04 14.65
C THR A 50 24.64 11.32 14.99
N PRO A 51 24.21 10.31 14.22
CA PRO A 51 23.02 9.53 14.50
C PRO A 51 23.29 8.57 15.67
N THR A 52 23.37 9.08 16.90
CA THR A 52 23.59 8.24 18.09
C THR A 52 22.88 8.68 19.36
N THR A 53 21.99 9.68 19.36
CA THR A 53 21.05 9.83 20.48
C THR A 53 19.87 8.89 20.30
N VAL A 54 20.19 7.60 20.37
CA VAL A 54 19.34 6.55 20.91
C VAL A 54 18.82 7.08 22.24
N PHE A 55 17.50 7.12 22.41
CA PHE A 55 16.88 7.27 23.73
C PHE A 55 17.59 6.31 24.68
N GLU A 56 18.28 6.80 25.71
CA GLU A 56 18.89 5.93 26.72
C GLU A 56 17.85 4.94 27.23
N THR A 57 18.12 3.69 26.91
CA THR A 57 17.22 2.56 26.97
C THR A 57 17.25 1.96 28.37
N ASN A 58 16.73 2.66 29.37
CA ASN A 58 16.52 2.07 30.70
C ASN A 58 15.10 1.51 30.91
N SER A 59 14.34 1.29 29.83
CA SER A 59 13.01 0.70 29.86
C SER A 59 12.74 -0.33 28.75
N ILE A 60 13.78 -0.87 28.09
CA ILE A 60 13.63 -1.77 26.93
C ILE A 60 13.41 -3.26 27.30
N ASN A 61 13.61 -3.67 28.55
CA ASN A 61 13.40 -5.08 28.93
C ASN A 61 11.94 -5.59 28.82
N PRO A 62 10.89 -4.85 29.20
CA PRO A 62 9.51 -5.35 29.10
C PRO A 62 8.98 -5.42 27.67
N LEU A 63 9.47 -4.54 26.77
CA LEU A 63 9.08 -4.50 25.36
C LEU A 63 9.69 -5.66 24.56
N ILE A 64 10.92 -6.07 24.87
CA ILE A 64 11.55 -7.25 24.24
C ILE A 64 10.87 -8.55 24.71
N GLU A 65 10.43 -8.63 25.96
CA GLU A 65 9.61 -9.76 26.46
C GLU A 65 8.22 -9.79 25.79
N MET A 66 7.52 -8.65 25.67
CA MET A 66 6.27 -8.56 24.90
C MET A 66 6.44 -8.87 23.40
N ILE A 67 7.53 -8.43 22.79
CA ILE A 67 7.85 -8.72 21.38
C ILE A 67 8.09 -10.23 21.20
N ASN A 68 8.76 -10.89 22.16
CA ASN A 68 8.97 -12.34 22.10
C ASN A 68 7.69 -13.14 22.37
N GLU A 69 6.73 -12.62 23.14
CA GLU A 69 5.38 -13.21 23.27
C GLU A 69 4.53 -13.01 22.00
N SER A 70 4.65 -11.86 21.32
CA SER A 70 3.90 -11.55 20.09
C SER A 70 4.34 -12.34 18.84
N LYS A 71 5.56 -12.91 18.86
CA LYS A 71 6.11 -13.77 17.79
C LYS A 71 5.40 -15.13 17.68
N ASN A 72 4.62 -15.51 18.69
CA ASN A 72 3.90 -16.79 18.75
C ASN A 72 2.37 -16.64 18.67
N LEU A 73 1.85 -15.48 18.25
CA LEU A 73 0.40 -15.28 18.10
C LEU A 73 -0.14 -16.02 16.86
N THR A 74 -0.34 -17.33 17.00
CA THR A 74 -1.32 -18.06 16.19
C THR A 74 -2.70 -17.59 16.63
N ILE A 75 -3.38 -16.80 15.78
CA ILE A 75 -4.79 -16.46 15.96
C ILE A 75 -5.58 -17.74 15.72
N LEU A 76 -5.75 -18.55 16.77
CA LEU A 76 -6.59 -19.74 16.73
C LEU A 76 -8.06 -19.30 16.69
N PRO A 77 -8.90 -19.91 15.83
CA PRO A 77 -10.31 -19.58 15.75
C PRO A 77 -10.99 -19.87 17.09
N LEU A 78 -11.78 -18.89 17.56
CA LEU A 78 -12.60 -19.03 18.75
C LEU A 78 -13.75 -20.03 18.53
N SER A 79 -14.13 -20.68 19.61
CA SER A 79 -15.11 -21.75 19.74
C SER A 79 -16.44 -21.55 18.99
N ASN A 80 -16.77 -22.53 18.13
CA ASN A 80 -18.06 -23.20 17.91
C ASN A 80 -19.37 -22.43 17.62
N GLU A 81 -19.33 -21.19 17.15
CA GLU A 81 -20.47 -20.60 16.42
C GLU A 81 -20.04 -20.15 15.02
N LYS A 82 -20.05 -21.09 14.07
CA LYS A 82 -20.06 -20.89 12.60
C LYS A 82 -19.36 -19.61 12.08
N MET A 83 -18.06 -19.50 12.33
CA MET A 83 -17.12 -18.52 11.77
C MET A 83 -16.77 -18.85 10.30
N TYR A 84 -17.78 -19.11 9.44
CA TYR A 84 -17.60 -19.86 8.19
C TYR A 84 -16.94 -19.15 7.00
N THR A 85 -16.50 -17.90 7.14
CA THR A 85 -16.11 -17.11 5.96
C THR A 85 -14.71 -16.51 6.02
N ILE A 86 -13.94 -16.74 7.10
CA ILE A 86 -12.57 -16.24 7.24
C ILE A 86 -11.57 -17.40 7.14
N GLU A 87 -10.82 -17.43 6.05
CA GLU A 87 -9.66 -18.30 5.82
C GLU A 87 -8.37 -17.64 6.34
N PHE A 88 -7.28 -18.40 6.36
CA PHE A 88 -5.97 -17.85 6.66
C PHE A 88 -4.89 -18.39 5.72
N TYR A 89 -4.10 -17.48 5.16
CA TYR A 89 -2.90 -17.73 4.34
C TYR A 89 -1.64 -17.29 5.09
N CYS A 90 -0.48 -17.44 4.45
CA CYS A 90 0.85 -17.10 4.98
C CYS A 90 1.10 -17.79 6.33
N ASP A 91 0.99 -19.12 6.37
CA ASP A 91 1.16 -19.92 7.61
C ASP A 91 0.18 -19.54 8.72
N ASN A 92 -1.08 -19.34 8.34
CA ASN A 92 -2.18 -18.88 9.21
C ASN A 92 -2.00 -17.47 9.81
N ARG A 93 -1.15 -16.62 9.20
CA ARG A 93 -0.91 -15.25 9.68
C ARG A 93 -1.75 -14.19 8.98
N LEU A 94 -2.17 -14.42 7.74
CA LEU A 94 -2.94 -13.47 6.94
C LEU A 94 -4.41 -13.86 6.97
N PRO A 95 -5.31 -13.06 7.57
CA PRO A 95 -6.74 -13.31 7.50
C PRO A 95 -7.31 -12.99 6.12
N VAL A 96 -8.21 -13.86 5.65
CA VAL A 96 -8.77 -13.82 4.31
C VAL A 96 -10.28 -13.91 4.39
N PHE A 97 -10.97 -12.83 4.08
CA PHE A 97 -12.43 -12.75 4.15
C PHE A 97 -13.05 -13.16 2.80
N ASN A 98 -13.95 -14.14 2.84
CA ASN A 98 -14.86 -14.47 1.75
C ASN A 98 -16.13 -13.59 1.78
N GLU A 99 -16.57 -13.24 2.98
CA GLU A 99 -17.73 -12.38 3.23
C GLU A 99 -17.38 -11.40 4.35
N TRP A 100 -17.53 -10.10 4.06
CA TRP A 100 -17.10 -9.00 4.93
C TRP A 100 -18.27 -8.19 5.50
N GLN A 101 -19.49 -8.39 4.97
CA GLN A 101 -20.67 -7.58 5.26
C GLN A 101 -21.31 -7.87 6.62
N ASN A 102 -20.92 -8.95 7.30
CA ASN A 102 -21.52 -9.35 8.58
C ASN A 102 -20.77 -8.76 9.79
N GLU A 103 -21.48 -8.62 10.91
CA GLU A 103 -20.97 -7.97 12.13
C GLU A 103 -19.77 -8.70 12.74
N ASN A 104 -19.74 -10.05 12.67
CA ASN A 104 -18.63 -10.83 13.20
C ASN A 104 -17.35 -10.63 12.38
N ALA A 105 -17.48 -10.57 11.05
CA ALA A 105 -16.38 -10.22 10.16
C ALA A 105 -15.85 -8.81 10.48
N PHE A 106 -16.74 -7.84 10.70
CA PHE A 106 -16.34 -6.49 11.11
C PHE A 106 -15.60 -6.48 12.45
N LYS A 107 -16.08 -7.18 13.48
CA LYS A 107 -15.39 -7.29 14.78
C LYS A 107 -14.01 -7.93 14.65
N PHE A 108 -13.91 -8.98 13.84
CA PHE A 108 -12.63 -9.65 13.57
C PHE A 108 -11.66 -8.76 12.79
N TYR A 109 -12.16 -8.01 11.80
CA TYR A 109 -11.39 -7.00 11.06
C TYR A 109 -10.77 -6.01 12.03
N ARG A 110 -11.55 -5.39 12.93
CA ARG A 110 -11.04 -4.40 13.88
C ARG A 110 -9.93 -4.94 14.79
N THR A 111 -10.12 -6.16 15.30
CA THR A 111 -9.13 -6.81 16.16
C THR A 111 -7.85 -7.12 15.39
N THR A 112 -7.96 -7.54 14.13
CA THR A 112 -6.80 -7.80 13.26
C THR A 112 -6.08 -6.50 12.92
N TRP A 113 -6.84 -5.48 12.53
CA TRP A 113 -6.34 -4.20 12.08
C TRP A 113 -5.59 -3.45 13.19
N SER A 114 -6.09 -3.52 14.43
CA SER A 114 -5.41 -2.94 15.60
C SER A 114 -4.06 -3.56 15.94
N ASN A 115 -3.76 -4.75 15.39
CA ASN A 115 -2.47 -5.41 15.52
C ASN A 115 -1.53 -5.11 14.33
N GLY A 116 -1.92 -4.21 13.42
CA GLY A 116 -1.12 -3.87 12.23
C GLY A 116 -0.94 -5.06 11.27
N ILE A 117 -1.90 -5.97 11.22
CA ILE A 117 -1.87 -7.16 10.36
C ILE A 117 -2.60 -6.83 9.04
N PRO A 118 -1.98 -7.05 7.87
CA PRO A 118 -2.66 -6.88 6.59
C PRO A 118 -3.84 -7.84 6.44
N ILE A 119 -4.80 -7.48 5.61
CA ILE A 119 -6.04 -8.25 5.41
C ILE A 119 -6.28 -8.46 3.91
N LEU A 120 -6.76 -9.65 3.54
CA LEU A 120 -7.23 -9.95 2.19
C LEU A 120 -8.75 -10.12 2.21
N VAL A 121 -9.46 -9.51 1.26
CA VAL A 121 -10.89 -9.75 1.03
C VAL A 121 -11.07 -10.19 -0.41
N LYS A 122 -11.68 -11.36 -0.62
CA LYS A 122 -11.83 -11.97 -1.94
C LYS A 122 -13.10 -11.51 -2.64
N ASN A 123 -13.14 -11.69 -3.96
CA ASN A 123 -14.36 -11.63 -4.79
C ASN A 123 -15.11 -10.28 -4.78
N ILE A 124 -14.42 -9.16 -4.55
CA ILE A 124 -15.01 -7.81 -4.66
C ILE A 124 -15.50 -7.54 -6.09
N HIS A 125 -14.85 -8.11 -7.10
CA HIS A 125 -15.25 -8.01 -8.50
C HIS A 125 -16.69 -8.49 -8.76
N CYS A 126 -17.25 -9.38 -7.94
CA CYS A 126 -18.63 -9.84 -8.07
C CYS A 126 -19.67 -8.74 -7.82
N ASN A 127 -19.28 -7.65 -7.14
CA ASN A 127 -20.15 -6.52 -6.80
C ASN A 127 -19.89 -5.29 -7.70
N LEU A 128 -18.77 -5.28 -8.43
CA LEU A 128 -18.37 -4.17 -9.30
C LEU A 128 -18.94 -4.33 -10.70
N ASN A 129 -19.23 -3.21 -11.37
CA ASN A 129 -19.47 -3.22 -12.81
C ASN A 129 -18.14 -3.29 -13.58
N LEU A 130 -17.63 -4.51 -13.79
CA LEU A 130 -16.32 -4.75 -14.43
C LEU A 130 -16.17 -4.14 -15.83
N THR A 131 -17.27 -3.89 -16.56
CA THR A 131 -17.21 -3.24 -17.88
C THR A 131 -16.63 -1.82 -17.81
N LEU A 132 -16.74 -1.14 -16.66
CA LEU A 132 -16.15 0.19 -16.45
C LEU A 132 -14.62 0.11 -16.40
N TYR A 133 -14.06 -0.99 -15.92
CA TYR A 133 -12.63 -1.15 -15.66
C TYR A 133 -11.89 -1.82 -16.81
N GLU A 134 -12.56 -2.04 -17.94
CA GLU A 134 -11.92 -2.57 -19.14
C GLU A 134 -10.94 -1.56 -19.75
N PRO A 135 -9.79 -2.02 -20.30
CA PRO A 135 -8.79 -1.18 -20.94
C PRO A 135 -9.35 -0.17 -21.93
N ASN A 136 -10.30 -0.59 -22.79
CA ASN A 136 -10.90 0.28 -23.79
C ASN A 136 -11.67 1.45 -23.18
N LYS A 137 -12.34 1.26 -22.03
CA LYS A 137 -13.08 2.34 -21.36
C LYS A 137 -12.16 3.38 -20.75
N LEU A 138 -11.08 2.95 -20.09
CA LEU A 138 -10.09 3.89 -19.56
C LEU A 138 -9.31 4.58 -20.68
N LYS A 139 -9.03 3.87 -21.77
CA LYS A 139 -8.42 4.44 -22.99
C LYS A 139 -9.28 5.53 -23.62
N GLU A 140 -10.58 5.26 -23.83
CA GLU A 140 -11.55 6.24 -24.35
C GLU A 140 -11.52 7.52 -23.50
N TYR A 141 -11.51 7.36 -22.17
CA TYR A 141 -11.43 8.50 -21.26
C TYR A 141 -10.11 9.27 -21.39
N MET A 142 -8.96 8.59 -21.40
CA MET A 142 -7.65 9.24 -21.55
C MET A 142 -7.56 10.03 -22.86
N LEU A 143 -8.11 9.50 -23.96
CA LEU A 143 -8.18 10.19 -25.26
C LEU A 143 -9.03 11.46 -25.19
N GLU A 144 -10.19 11.38 -24.53
CA GLU A 144 -11.07 12.54 -24.33
C GLU A 144 -10.34 13.67 -23.57
N GLN A 145 -9.58 13.35 -22.53
CA GLN A 145 -8.78 14.34 -21.79
C GLN A 145 -7.74 15.03 -22.68
N ILE A 146 -7.03 14.29 -23.54
CA ILE A 146 -6.09 14.88 -24.50
C ILE A 146 -6.81 15.79 -25.52
N HIS A 147 -7.98 15.39 -26.02
CA HIS A 147 -8.76 16.22 -26.94
C HIS A 147 -9.23 17.52 -26.29
N LEU A 148 -9.71 17.46 -25.04
CA LEU A 148 -10.11 18.63 -24.26
C LEU A 148 -8.95 19.60 -24.03
N PHE A 149 -7.74 19.07 -23.78
CA PHE A 149 -6.51 19.86 -23.62
C PHE A 149 -6.21 20.66 -24.89
N LYS A 150 -6.20 19.97 -26.03
CA LYS A 150 -5.92 20.57 -27.35
C LYS A 150 -6.95 21.64 -27.71
N LYS A 151 -8.23 21.42 -27.39
CA LYS A 151 -9.34 22.32 -27.78
C LYS A 151 -9.44 23.59 -26.94
N ASN A 152 -9.33 23.46 -25.61
CA ASN A 152 -9.74 24.54 -24.70
C ASN A 152 -8.59 25.23 -23.96
N LYS A 153 -7.33 24.78 -24.10
CA LYS A 153 -6.16 25.26 -23.32
C LYS A 153 -6.41 25.32 -21.80
N ARG A 154 -7.42 24.61 -21.29
CA ARG A 154 -7.69 24.49 -19.86
C ARG A 154 -6.68 23.51 -19.27
N LYS A 155 -6.37 23.66 -17.97
CA LYS A 155 -5.69 22.62 -17.19
C LYS A 155 -6.50 21.33 -17.33
N THR A 156 -6.07 20.43 -18.20
CA THR A 156 -6.50 19.03 -18.15
C THR A 156 -5.55 18.28 -17.25
N GLU A 157 -5.96 17.09 -16.88
CA GLU A 157 -5.13 16.14 -16.18
C GLU A 157 -3.84 15.83 -16.96
N ASN A 158 -2.70 15.82 -16.28
CA ASN A 158 -1.43 15.42 -16.90
C ASN A 158 -1.30 13.90 -16.77
N ILE A 159 -1.48 13.19 -17.87
CA ILE A 159 -1.27 11.74 -17.90
C ILE A 159 0.25 11.48 -17.99
N MET A 160 0.78 10.81 -16.98
CA MET A 160 2.20 10.45 -16.88
C MET A 160 2.36 8.94 -16.84
N PHE A 161 3.26 8.43 -17.67
CA PHE A 161 3.71 7.04 -17.59
C PHE A 161 5.10 6.98 -16.96
N TYR A 162 5.43 5.82 -16.38
CA TYR A 162 6.71 5.54 -15.77
C TYR A 162 7.31 4.27 -16.32
N ASP A 163 8.57 4.34 -16.69
CA ASP A 163 9.39 3.18 -17.02
C ASP A 163 10.09 2.66 -15.77
N SER A 164 9.68 1.49 -15.29
CA SER A 164 10.17 0.91 -14.04
C SER A 164 11.65 0.52 -14.09
N ASN A 165 12.18 0.22 -15.27
CA ASN A 165 13.57 -0.24 -15.43
C ASN A 165 14.56 0.94 -15.46
N ASP A 166 14.25 1.97 -16.22
CA ASP A 166 15.14 3.12 -16.42
C ASP A 166 14.82 4.29 -15.47
N HIS A 167 13.75 4.19 -14.67
CA HIS A 167 13.22 5.23 -13.79
C HIS A 167 12.90 6.54 -14.53
N ILE A 168 12.31 6.43 -15.73
CA ILE A 168 11.99 7.56 -16.61
C ILE A 168 10.49 7.85 -16.55
N GLN A 169 10.14 9.12 -16.30
CA GLN A 169 8.78 9.62 -16.47
C GLN A 169 8.56 10.07 -17.92
N ILE A 170 7.42 9.70 -18.49
CA ILE A 170 7.04 9.97 -19.89
C ILE A 170 5.72 10.73 -19.87
N LEU A 171 5.76 11.99 -20.30
CA LEU A 171 4.55 12.79 -20.49
C LEU A 171 3.75 12.27 -21.69
N CYS A 172 2.47 11.99 -21.45
CA CYS A 172 1.52 11.61 -22.48
C CYS A 172 0.85 12.86 -23.07
N ASP A 173 1.40 13.36 -24.18
CA ASP A 173 1.00 14.59 -24.87
C ASP A 173 0.27 14.34 -26.20
N SER A 174 0.05 13.07 -26.57
CA SER A 174 -0.54 12.69 -27.86
C SER A 174 -1.40 11.43 -27.76
N GLU A 175 -2.37 11.33 -28.67
CA GLU A 175 -3.24 10.16 -28.82
C GLU A 175 -2.42 8.92 -29.21
N GLN A 176 -1.38 9.10 -30.01
CA GLN A 176 -0.47 8.03 -30.39
C GLN A 176 0.20 7.40 -29.16
N LYS A 177 0.64 8.19 -28.18
CA LYS A 177 1.24 7.65 -26.94
C LYS A 177 0.23 6.86 -26.10
N ILE A 178 -1.04 7.28 -26.07
CA ILE A 178 -2.12 6.52 -25.41
C ILE A 178 -2.35 5.19 -26.13
N GLU A 179 -2.50 5.23 -27.46
CA GLU A 179 -2.66 4.04 -28.30
C GLU A 179 -1.52 3.04 -28.07
N GLU A 180 -0.28 3.51 -28.14
CA GLU A 180 0.91 2.70 -27.91
C GLU A 180 0.97 2.12 -26.49
N PHE A 181 0.60 2.92 -25.47
CA PHE A 181 0.53 2.45 -24.10
C PHE A 181 -0.51 1.33 -23.94
N TRP A 182 -1.71 1.47 -24.50
CA TRP A 182 -2.73 0.44 -24.36
C TRP A 182 -2.45 -0.80 -25.21
N ASN A 183 -1.87 -0.64 -26.41
CA ASN A 183 -1.42 -1.78 -27.22
C ASN A 183 -0.34 -2.57 -26.48
N GLY A 184 0.60 -1.88 -25.83
CA GLY A 184 1.61 -2.52 -24.97
C GLY A 184 1.06 -3.18 -23.72
N PHE A 185 0.05 -2.57 -23.11
CA PHE A 185 -0.66 -3.14 -21.97
C PHE A 185 -1.30 -4.48 -22.33
N MET A 186 -1.95 -4.53 -23.50
CA MET A 186 -2.60 -5.74 -24.04
C MET A 186 -1.60 -6.77 -24.55
N ASN A 187 -0.54 -6.32 -25.22
CA ASN A 187 0.52 -7.19 -25.73
C ASN A 187 1.88 -6.46 -25.68
N ILE A 188 2.73 -6.91 -24.76
CA ILE A 188 4.06 -6.32 -24.56
C ILE A 188 4.95 -6.38 -25.84
N ASN A 189 4.63 -7.24 -26.81
CA ASN A 189 5.34 -7.31 -28.10
C ASN A 189 4.98 -6.19 -29.10
N GLU A 190 3.85 -5.52 -28.94
CA GLU A 190 3.34 -4.51 -29.89
C GLU A 190 3.95 -3.10 -29.67
N THR A 191 4.88 -2.97 -28.71
CA THR A 191 5.48 -1.71 -28.25
C THR A 191 6.72 -1.28 -29.04
N ILE A 192 6.62 -1.16 -30.37
CA ILE A 192 7.80 -0.91 -31.24
C ILE A 192 8.52 0.42 -30.92
N THR A 193 7.78 1.45 -30.52
CA THR A 193 8.30 2.79 -30.17
C THR A 193 8.67 2.93 -28.69
N MET A 194 8.08 2.12 -27.80
CA MET A 194 8.29 2.17 -26.35
C MET A 194 9.38 1.21 -25.89
N ARG A 195 10.47 1.12 -26.65
CA ARG A 195 11.69 0.43 -26.25
C ARG A 195 12.62 1.37 -25.50
N ASN A 196 13.38 0.85 -24.55
CA ASN A 196 14.40 1.61 -23.85
C ASN A 196 15.59 1.91 -24.78
N ARG A 197 16.59 2.65 -24.27
CA ARG A 197 17.79 3.02 -25.06
C ARG A 197 18.56 1.81 -25.60
N ASN A 198 18.39 0.64 -24.98
CA ASN A 198 19.03 -0.62 -25.36
C ASN A 198 18.15 -1.49 -26.27
N GLY A 199 16.99 -0.98 -26.72
CA GLY A 199 16.06 -1.73 -27.55
C GLY A 199 15.23 -2.77 -26.79
N GLN A 200 15.28 -2.78 -25.45
CA GLN A 200 14.47 -3.68 -24.62
C GLN A 200 13.07 -3.10 -24.39
N LYS A 201 12.07 -3.96 -24.16
CA LYS A 201 10.70 -3.53 -23.89
C LYS A 201 10.64 -2.81 -22.53
N ARG A 202 9.78 -1.80 -22.42
CA ARG A 202 9.58 -1.04 -21.17
C ARG A 202 8.34 -1.56 -20.43
N PRO A 203 8.47 -2.07 -19.20
CA PRO A 203 7.32 -2.35 -18.33
C PRO A 203 6.80 -1.03 -17.78
N LEU A 204 5.86 -0.43 -18.50
CA LEU A 204 5.30 0.87 -18.17
C LEU A 204 4.22 0.78 -17.10
N LYS A 205 4.05 1.86 -16.36
CA LYS A 205 2.93 2.06 -15.43
C LYS A 205 2.42 3.49 -15.42
N THR A 206 1.20 3.72 -14.95
CA THR A 206 0.71 5.07 -14.65
C THR A 206 1.31 5.60 -13.35
N ILE A 207 1.42 6.92 -13.22
CA ILE A 207 1.82 7.60 -11.98
C ILE A 207 0.65 8.44 -11.50
N ASP A 208 0.20 8.22 -10.26
CA ASP A 208 -0.82 9.02 -9.58
C ASP A 208 -1.96 9.41 -10.53
N TRP A 209 -2.52 8.43 -11.25
CA TRP A 209 -3.60 8.66 -12.18
C TRP A 209 -4.91 8.21 -11.52
N PRO A 210 -5.90 9.09 -11.32
CA PRO A 210 -5.94 10.46 -11.80
C PRO A 210 -5.12 11.45 -10.97
N SER A 211 -4.53 12.46 -11.60
CA SER A 211 -3.60 13.40 -10.96
C SER A 211 -4.28 14.50 -10.12
N THR A 212 -5.60 14.47 -10.00
CA THR A 212 -6.37 15.50 -9.30
C THR A 212 -7.13 14.89 -8.13
N SER A 213 -7.25 15.68 -7.05
CA SER A 213 -8.03 15.36 -5.86
C SER A 213 -9.55 15.30 -6.07
N ALA A 214 -9.96 15.26 -7.34
CA ALA A 214 -11.33 15.36 -7.78
C ALA A 214 -11.74 14.09 -8.55
N PHE A 215 -11.23 12.91 -8.16
CA PHE A 215 -11.67 11.63 -8.75
C PHE A 215 -13.20 11.54 -8.78
N ARG A 216 -13.86 11.95 -7.70
CA ARG A 216 -15.33 12.00 -7.59
C ARG A 216 -16.00 12.88 -8.67
N GLU A 217 -15.37 13.97 -9.06
CA GLU A 217 -15.92 14.93 -10.04
C GLU A 217 -15.57 14.52 -11.47
N ASN A 218 -14.34 14.05 -11.69
CA ASN A 218 -13.80 13.69 -13.00
C ASN A 218 -14.21 12.28 -13.45
N PHE A 219 -14.45 11.38 -12.50
CA PHE A 219 -14.78 9.97 -12.71
C PHE A 219 -16.01 9.54 -11.89
N PRO A 220 -17.15 10.26 -11.98
CA PRO A 220 -18.28 10.05 -11.08
C PRO A 220 -18.87 8.64 -11.16
N THR A 221 -18.90 8.05 -12.36
CA THR A 221 -19.40 6.68 -12.58
C THR A 221 -18.50 5.63 -11.93
N TRP A 222 -17.18 5.72 -12.13
CA TRP A 222 -16.22 4.83 -11.44
C TRP A 222 -16.23 5.04 -9.93
N TYR A 223 -16.28 6.30 -9.48
CA TYR A 223 -16.33 6.63 -8.05
C TYR A 223 -17.55 5.99 -7.39
N GLN A 224 -18.73 6.14 -7.99
CA GLN A 224 -19.97 5.60 -7.44
C GLN A 224 -19.95 4.06 -7.39
N ASP A 225 -19.49 3.41 -8.45
CA ASP A 225 -19.39 1.95 -8.50
C ASP A 225 -18.37 1.43 -7.48
N PHE A 226 -17.18 2.02 -7.42
CA PHE A 226 -16.11 1.60 -6.53
C PHE A 226 -16.46 1.82 -5.06
N MET A 227 -16.79 3.06 -4.67
CA MET A 227 -17.04 3.42 -3.27
C MET A 227 -18.29 2.76 -2.68
N LYS A 228 -19.27 2.38 -3.53
CA LYS A 228 -20.44 1.62 -3.09
C LYS A 228 -20.09 0.17 -2.70
N ASN A 229 -19.10 -0.41 -3.36
CA ASN A 229 -18.79 -1.84 -3.29
C ASN A 229 -17.49 -2.16 -2.54
N ILE A 230 -16.79 -1.14 -2.05
CA ILE A 230 -15.54 -1.29 -1.33
C ILE A 230 -15.77 -1.97 0.04
N PRO A 231 -14.92 -2.95 0.43
CA PRO A 231 -15.09 -3.66 1.69
C PRO A 231 -14.85 -2.77 2.90
N PHE A 232 -15.54 -3.09 4.00
CA PHE A 232 -15.47 -2.38 5.29
C PHE A 232 -15.63 -0.86 5.15
N PRO A 233 -16.74 -0.36 4.56
CA PRO A 233 -16.97 1.06 4.28
C PRO A 233 -16.98 1.93 5.54
N GLN A 234 -17.14 1.33 6.72
CA GLN A 234 -16.98 2.00 8.01
C GLN A 234 -15.56 2.60 8.18
N TYR A 235 -14.55 2.03 7.52
CA TYR A 235 -13.15 2.49 7.49
C TYR A 235 -12.77 3.12 6.13
N THR A 236 -13.21 2.50 5.03
CA THR A 236 -12.68 2.80 3.68
C THR A 236 -13.49 3.84 2.90
N ALA A 237 -14.68 4.22 3.37
CA ALA A 237 -15.57 5.18 2.72
C ALA A 237 -15.96 6.30 3.70
N ASP A 238 -17.20 6.81 3.61
CA ASP A 238 -17.75 7.86 4.47
C ASP A 238 -18.17 7.33 5.87
N GLY A 239 -17.40 6.39 6.41
CA GLY A 239 -17.68 5.69 7.67
C GLY A 239 -17.12 6.38 8.92
N CYS A 240 -17.67 6.00 10.08
CA CYS A 240 -17.31 6.61 11.37
C CYS A 240 -15.92 6.24 11.91
N PHE A 241 -15.24 5.24 11.34
CA PHE A 241 -13.86 4.92 11.67
C PHE A 241 -12.88 5.46 10.62
N ASN A 242 -13.35 6.24 9.65
CA ASN A 242 -12.47 6.99 8.76
C ASN A 242 -12.28 8.41 9.31
N LEU A 243 -11.11 8.67 9.92
CA LEU A 243 -10.85 9.94 10.59
C LEU A 243 -10.88 11.15 9.65
N VAL A 244 -10.69 10.92 8.35
CA VAL A 244 -10.78 11.94 7.28
C VAL A 244 -12.15 12.61 7.25
N GLN A 245 -13.20 11.91 7.68
CA GLN A 245 -14.57 12.43 7.66
C GLN A 245 -14.80 13.56 8.65
N TYR A 246 -13.96 13.67 9.68
CA TYR A 246 -14.08 14.70 10.71
C TYR A 246 -13.39 16.02 10.35
N LEU A 247 -12.63 16.06 9.24
CA LEU A 247 -12.14 17.33 8.70
C LEU A 247 -13.30 18.25 8.32
N SER A 248 -13.21 19.52 8.71
CA SER A 248 -14.24 20.50 8.38
C SER A 248 -14.30 20.73 6.87
N LYS A 249 -15.43 21.24 6.35
CA LYS A 249 -15.56 21.58 4.92
C LYS A 249 -14.68 22.76 4.51
N GLU A 250 -14.23 23.56 5.48
CA GLU A 250 -13.33 24.71 5.29
C GLU A 250 -11.86 24.25 5.25
N ASP A 251 -11.55 23.11 5.85
CA ASP A 251 -10.26 22.44 5.69
C ASP A 251 -10.17 21.85 4.28
N LEU A 252 -9.06 22.14 3.59
CA LEU A 252 -8.72 21.45 2.33
C LEU A 252 -8.56 19.97 2.64
N LYS A 253 -9.58 19.16 2.37
CA LYS A 253 -9.51 17.72 2.59
C LYS A 253 -8.31 17.14 1.82
N PRO A 254 -7.49 16.29 2.46
CA PRO A 254 -6.37 15.64 1.82
C PRO A 254 -6.84 14.78 0.65
N ASP A 255 -6.01 14.67 -0.38
CA ASP A 255 -6.31 13.86 -1.57
C ASP A 255 -6.15 12.36 -1.26
N LEU A 256 -7.17 11.81 -0.61
CA LEU A 256 -7.27 10.40 -0.24
C LEU A 256 -8.26 9.64 -1.14
N GLY A 257 -8.67 10.27 -2.25
CA GLY A 257 -9.64 9.68 -3.17
C GLY A 257 -9.08 8.44 -3.87
N PRO A 258 -9.95 7.66 -4.54
CA PRO A 258 -9.50 6.51 -5.29
C PRO A 258 -8.47 6.89 -6.36
N LYS A 259 -7.49 6.02 -6.61
CA LYS A 259 -6.48 6.15 -7.67
C LYS A 259 -6.34 4.84 -8.45
N PHE A 260 -6.13 4.96 -9.75
CA PHE A 260 -5.84 3.83 -10.63
C PHE A 260 -4.34 3.55 -10.75
N TYR A 261 -4.02 2.26 -10.73
CA TYR A 261 -2.69 1.73 -10.98
C TYR A 261 -2.77 0.80 -12.19
N ILE A 262 -2.39 1.31 -13.35
CA ILE A 262 -2.41 0.59 -14.62
C ILE A 262 -0.96 0.26 -14.95
N ASP A 263 -0.56 -0.99 -14.71
CA ASP A 263 0.83 -1.38 -14.86
C ASP A 263 0.96 -2.64 -15.71
N TYR A 264 2.00 -2.65 -16.53
CA TYR A 264 2.33 -3.78 -17.38
C TYR A 264 2.77 -4.99 -16.56
N GLU A 265 2.69 -6.15 -17.21
CA GLU A 265 3.38 -7.35 -16.78
C GLU A 265 4.88 -7.11 -16.57
N ASN A 266 5.42 -7.68 -15.51
CA ASN A 266 6.85 -7.68 -15.22
C ASN A 266 7.35 -9.12 -15.00
N SER A 267 7.40 -9.89 -16.09
CA SER A 267 7.70 -11.33 -16.10
C SER A 267 9.17 -11.71 -16.30
N ASP A 268 10.08 -10.74 -16.36
CA ASP A 268 11.51 -11.04 -16.44
C ASP A 268 11.95 -11.87 -15.22
N VAL A 269 12.73 -12.93 -15.43
CA VAL A 269 13.15 -13.85 -14.36
C VAL A 269 14.39 -13.30 -13.64
N GLU A 270 15.19 -12.46 -14.30
CA GLU A 270 16.44 -11.87 -13.79
C GLU A 270 16.27 -10.43 -13.26
N LEU A 271 15.06 -10.10 -12.79
CA LEU A 271 14.66 -8.73 -12.52
C LEU A 271 15.60 -7.92 -11.64
N LYS A 272 15.70 -6.62 -11.96
CA LYS A 272 16.33 -5.61 -11.12
C LYS A 272 15.34 -4.86 -10.22
N CYS A 273 14.05 -4.81 -10.57
CA CYS A 273 13.03 -4.02 -9.89
C CYS A 273 11.63 -4.66 -9.92
N GLY A 274 10.78 -4.28 -8.96
CA GLY A 274 9.36 -4.60 -8.97
C GLY A 274 8.55 -3.62 -9.82
N THR A 275 7.26 -3.90 -9.99
CA THR A 275 6.30 -2.92 -10.54
C THR A 275 6.12 -1.76 -9.56
N ALA A 276 6.09 -2.08 -8.26
CA ALA A 276 6.33 -1.14 -7.18
C ALA A 276 7.46 -1.70 -6.30
N ASN A 277 8.51 -0.90 -6.12
CA ASN A 277 9.62 -1.24 -5.23
C ASN A 277 9.18 -1.15 -3.76
N LEU A 278 10.04 -1.60 -2.84
CA LEU A 278 9.77 -1.51 -1.41
C LEU A 278 9.60 -0.04 -0.99
N HIS A 279 8.44 0.27 -0.43
CA HIS A 279 8.07 1.60 0.06
C HIS A 279 7.11 1.48 1.26
N ILE A 280 6.81 2.62 1.89
CA ILE A 280 5.89 2.73 3.02
C ILE A 280 4.93 3.86 2.72
N ASP A 281 3.63 3.62 2.94
CA ASP A 281 2.62 4.66 2.88
C ASP A 281 2.39 5.29 4.26
N SER A 282 2.01 6.56 4.25
CA SER A 282 1.76 7.34 5.47
C SER A 282 0.31 7.31 5.95
N SER A 283 -0.57 6.64 5.20
CA SER A 283 -1.97 6.35 5.54
C SER A 283 -2.24 4.85 5.43
N ASP A 284 -3.39 4.43 5.94
CA ASP A 284 -3.94 3.12 5.63
C ASP A 284 -4.42 3.11 4.18
N SER A 285 -4.38 1.95 3.53
CA SER A 285 -4.89 1.82 2.16
C SER A 285 -5.55 0.47 1.91
N VAL A 286 -6.45 0.45 0.91
CA VAL A 286 -7.00 -0.79 0.35
C VAL A 286 -6.83 -0.77 -1.15
N ASN A 287 -6.22 -1.82 -1.70
CA ASN A 287 -5.95 -1.98 -3.13
C ASN A 287 -6.79 -3.12 -3.72
N VAL A 288 -7.62 -2.82 -4.71
CA VAL A 288 -8.51 -3.78 -5.39
C VAL A 288 -8.03 -4.03 -6.81
N LEU A 289 -7.77 -5.29 -7.15
CA LEU A 289 -7.43 -5.70 -8.52
C LEU A 289 -8.71 -5.84 -9.35
N VAL A 290 -8.93 -4.96 -10.33
CA VAL A 290 -10.21 -4.87 -11.07
C VAL A 290 -10.11 -5.36 -12.51
N TYR A 291 -8.89 -5.54 -13.03
CA TYR A 291 -8.66 -6.15 -14.33
C TYR A 291 -7.31 -6.87 -14.37
N VAL A 292 -7.29 -8.04 -15.03
CA VAL A 292 -6.07 -8.79 -15.34
C VAL A 292 -6.09 -9.11 -16.83
N ASN A 293 -5.02 -8.74 -17.53
CA ASN A 293 -4.88 -9.08 -18.95
C ASN A 293 -4.53 -10.57 -19.11
N ASN A 294 -5.54 -11.38 -19.42
CA ASN A 294 -5.38 -12.80 -19.68
C ASN A 294 -5.36 -13.11 -21.20
N ASP A 295 -4.45 -12.48 -21.93
CA ASP A 295 -4.24 -12.84 -23.34
C ASP A 295 -3.68 -14.28 -23.43
N SER A 296 -4.35 -15.15 -24.20
CA SER A 296 -3.95 -16.55 -24.39
C SER A 296 -2.61 -16.71 -25.11
N ARG A 297 -2.08 -15.64 -25.71
CA ARG A 297 -0.73 -15.58 -26.28
C ARG A 297 0.36 -15.48 -25.21
N ASN A 298 0.02 -15.16 -23.96
CA ASN A 298 0.98 -15.07 -22.85
C ASN A 298 1.32 -16.47 -22.34
N ASN A 299 2.61 -16.73 -22.12
CA ASN A 299 3.11 -18.05 -21.70
C ASN A 299 2.78 -18.33 -20.23
N ASN A 300 1.67 -19.03 -19.99
CA ASN A 300 1.22 -19.41 -18.64
C ASN A 300 2.24 -20.26 -17.88
N ASP A 301 3.09 -21.05 -18.56
CA ASP A 301 4.08 -21.92 -17.91
C ASP A 301 5.14 -21.11 -17.14
N ASN A 302 5.58 -19.98 -17.71
CA ASN A 302 6.54 -19.10 -17.06
C ASN A 302 5.94 -18.45 -15.79
N ILE A 303 4.65 -18.10 -15.85
CA ILE A 303 3.94 -17.49 -14.72
C ILE A 303 3.72 -18.52 -13.61
N GLU A 304 3.33 -19.74 -13.96
CA GLU A 304 3.23 -20.85 -13.02
C GLU A 304 4.57 -21.11 -12.32
N GLN A 305 5.66 -21.20 -13.07
CA GLN A 305 6.99 -21.40 -12.50
C GLN A 305 7.37 -20.26 -11.54
N LEU A 306 7.13 -19.01 -11.93
CA LEU A 306 7.39 -17.83 -11.10
C LEU A 306 6.58 -17.84 -9.80
N ILE A 307 5.28 -18.16 -9.88
CA ILE A 307 4.41 -18.26 -8.71
C ILE A 307 4.94 -19.34 -7.77
N ARG A 308 5.21 -20.55 -8.30
CA ARG A 308 5.67 -21.69 -7.50
C ARG A 308 7.05 -21.48 -6.89
N SER A 309 7.90 -20.66 -7.50
CA SER A 309 9.21 -20.30 -6.94
C SER A 309 9.15 -19.17 -5.91
N THR A 310 8.03 -18.45 -5.82
CA THR A 310 7.91 -17.24 -4.97
C THR A 310 6.95 -17.45 -3.80
N VAL A 311 5.90 -18.26 -3.97
CA VAL A 311 4.84 -18.46 -2.99
C VAL A 311 4.81 -19.92 -2.56
N THR A 312 5.00 -20.15 -1.26
CA THR A 312 5.07 -21.48 -0.66
C THR A 312 3.76 -21.93 0.01
N ASP A 313 2.83 -20.99 0.25
CA ASP A 313 1.55 -21.29 0.90
C ASP A 313 0.64 -22.12 -0.03
N VAL A 314 0.39 -23.37 0.37
CA VAL A 314 -0.38 -24.34 -0.42
C VAL A 314 -1.82 -23.87 -0.68
N LYS A 315 -2.48 -23.22 0.29
CA LYS A 315 -3.86 -22.75 0.10
C LYS A 315 -3.94 -21.65 -0.95
N GLN A 316 -2.92 -20.78 -0.99
CA GLN A 316 -2.79 -19.81 -2.07
C GLN A 316 -2.57 -20.50 -3.41
N LEU A 317 -1.70 -21.51 -3.48
CA LEU A 317 -1.44 -22.23 -4.73
C LEU A 317 -2.67 -23.00 -5.25
N GLU A 318 -3.46 -23.60 -4.35
CA GLU A 318 -4.67 -24.35 -4.69
C GLU A 318 -5.81 -23.47 -5.22
N ARG A 319 -5.91 -22.20 -4.80
CA ARG A 319 -7.00 -21.31 -5.23
C ARG A 319 -6.76 -20.64 -6.57
N ILE A 320 -5.53 -20.64 -7.08
CA ILE A 320 -5.18 -19.86 -8.26
C ILE A 320 -5.82 -20.46 -9.49
N LYS A 321 -6.60 -19.63 -10.17
CA LYS A 321 -6.82 -19.79 -11.60
C LYS A 321 -5.84 -18.84 -12.30
N TYR A 322 -4.92 -19.39 -13.08
CA TYR A 322 -3.81 -18.60 -13.62
C TYR A 322 -4.30 -17.39 -14.41
N ASP A 323 -5.41 -17.51 -15.14
CA ASP A 323 -6.06 -16.40 -15.85
C ASP A 323 -6.48 -15.21 -14.96
N THR A 324 -6.66 -15.42 -13.66
CA THR A 324 -7.06 -14.39 -12.71
C THR A 324 -5.93 -13.87 -11.84
N ALA A 325 -4.76 -14.52 -11.82
CA ALA A 325 -3.62 -14.11 -11.00
C ALA A 325 -2.89 -12.93 -11.67
N GLY A 326 -2.90 -11.77 -11.00
CA GLY A 326 -2.39 -10.52 -11.56
C GLY A 326 -1.07 -10.05 -10.97
N ALA A 327 -0.91 -10.12 -9.64
CA ALA A 327 0.26 -9.58 -8.96
C ALA A 327 0.68 -10.41 -7.73
N ILE A 328 1.95 -10.35 -7.39
CA ILE A 328 2.52 -10.85 -6.14
C ILE A 328 2.89 -9.65 -5.27
N TRP A 329 2.41 -9.67 -4.03
CA TRP A 329 2.70 -8.67 -3.01
C TRP A 329 3.60 -9.27 -1.95
N ASN A 330 4.53 -8.45 -1.45
CA ASN A 330 5.25 -8.73 -0.22
C ASN A 330 4.95 -7.58 0.74
N ILE A 331 4.37 -7.89 1.90
CA ILE A 331 4.06 -6.92 2.95
C ILE A 331 4.79 -7.32 4.22
N PHE A 332 5.40 -6.36 4.90
CA PHE A 332 6.10 -6.53 6.17
C PHE A 332 5.40 -5.75 7.27
N ARG A 333 5.67 -6.07 8.54
CA ARG A 333 5.12 -5.29 9.65
C ARG A 333 5.84 -3.95 9.78
N ALA A 334 5.10 -2.92 10.16
CA ALA A 334 5.67 -1.59 10.45
C ALA A 334 6.73 -1.62 11.57
N SER A 335 6.68 -2.63 12.46
CA SER A 335 7.70 -2.87 13.50
C SER A 335 9.05 -3.32 12.95
N ASP A 336 9.07 -3.92 11.76
CA ASP A 336 10.25 -4.59 11.21
C ASP A 336 11.13 -3.64 10.39
N VAL A 337 10.65 -2.41 10.14
CA VAL A 337 11.32 -1.36 9.36
C VAL A 337 12.81 -1.21 9.71
N PRO A 338 13.21 -1.03 10.98
CA PRO A 338 14.63 -0.77 11.30
C PRO A 338 15.55 -1.93 10.90
N LEU A 339 15.09 -3.17 11.06
CA LEU A 339 15.87 -4.37 10.73
C LEU A 339 15.91 -4.61 9.21
N ILE A 340 14.84 -4.29 8.49
CA ILE A 340 14.83 -4.32 7.02
C ILE A 340 15.82 -3.27 6.47
N GLU A 341 15.84 -2.07 7.03
CA GLU A 341 16.82 -1.05 6.64
C GLU A 341 18.26 -1.50 6.91
N GLU A 342 18.52 -2.10 8.08
CA GLU A 342 19.83 -2.68 8.42
C GLU A 342 20.26 -3.73 7.38
N TYR A 343 19.35 -4.66 7.04
CA TYR A 343 19.60 -5.68 6.03
C TYR A 343 19.98 -5.06 4.67
N ILE A 344 19.23 -4.05 4.21
CA ILE A 344 19.48 -3.39 2.93
C ILE A 344 20.82 -2.65 2.96
N ARG A 345 21.14 -1.92 4.05
CA ARG A 345 22.45 -1.24 4.21
C ARG A 345 23.60 -2.21 4.12
N LYS A 346 23.46 -3.39 4.75
CA LYS A 346 24.51 -4.42 4.77
C LYS A 346 24.69 -5.08 3.40
N THR A 347 23.61 -5.40 2.72
CA THR A 347 23.64 -6.17 1.45
C THR A 347 23.86 -5.30 0.21
N ARG A 348 23.42 -4.04 0.24
CA ARG A 348 23.52 -3.08 -0.87
C ARG A 348 24.48 -1.92 -0.58
N ARG A 349 25.45 -2.14 0.32
CA ARG A 349 26.43 -1.14 0.81
C ARG A 349 27.01 -0.24 -0.28
N LYS A 350 27.54 -0.81 -1.37
CA LYS A 350 28.13 -0.04 -2.48
C LYS A 350 27.13 0.91 -3.14
N ALA A 351 25.87 0.49 -3.30
CA ALA A 351 24.81 1.30 -3.87
C ALA A 351 24.38 2.43 -2.91
N CYS A 352 24.38 2.16 -1.60
CA CYS A 352 24.10 3.16 -0.55
C CYS A 352 25.22 4.20 -0.41
N GLU A 353 26.49 3.80 -0.55
CA GLU A 353 27.65 4.68 -0.44
C GLU A 353 27.76 5.66 -1.62
N GLN A 354 27.46 5.20 -2.86
CA GLN A 354 27.59 6.02 -4.08
C GLN A 354 26.68 7.25 -4.14
N LYS A 355 25.56 7.26 -3.41
CA LYS A 355 24.56 8.35 -3.47
C LYS A 355 24.47 9.21 -2.20
N ARG A 356 25.44 9.12 -1.27
CA ARG A 356 25.38 9.82 0.05
C ARG A 356 24.04 9.56 0.77
N THR A 357 23.49 8.35 0.67
CA THR A 357 22.22 7.98 1.31
C THR A 357 22.40 7.39 2.71
N LEU A 358 23.58 7.52 3.32
CA LEU A 358 23.80 7.03 4.68
C LEU A 358 22.87 7.72 5.70
N ASP A 359 22.47 8.98 5.46
CA ASP A 359 21.57 9.74 6.34
C ASP A 359 20.10 9.75 5.87
N ARG A 360 19.76 9.06 4.76
CA ARG A 360 18.38 9.04 4.21
C ARG A 360 17.67 7.74 4.56
N ASN A 361 16.36 7.82 4.79
CA ASN A 361 15.53 6.65 5.03
C ASN A 361 15.42 5.82 3.73
N ILE A 362 15.93 4.59 3.76
CA ILE A 362 16.24 3.81 2.55
C ILE A 362 14.99 3.27 1.88
N ILE A 363 13.96 3.01 2.67
CA ILE A 363 12.66 2.53 2.18
C ILE A 363 11.90 3.68 1.53
N HIS A 364 11.96 4.89 2.09
CA HIS A 364 11.32 6.08 1.52
C HIS A 364 11.94 6.52 0.18
N ASP A 365 13.20 6.14 -0.09
CA ASP A 365 13.84 6.37 -1.38
C ASP A 365 13.24 5.50 -2.52
N GLN A 366 12.43 4.48 -2.19
CA GLN A 366 11.72 3.55 -3.10
C GLN A 366 12.61 2.87 -4.17
N ARG A 367 13.88 2.60 -3.84
CA ARG A 367 14.88 2.12 -4.83
C ARG A 367 15.02 0.61 -4.94
N PHE A 368 14.73 -0.10 -3.86
CA PHE A 368 15.09 -1.50 -3.73
C PHE A 368 13.86 -2.38 -3.85
N TYR A 369 14.02 -3.48 -4.56
CA TYR A 369 13.08 -4.60 -4.54
C TYR A 369 13.78 -5.76 -3.84
N LEU A 370 13.13 -6.37 -2.86
CA LEU A 370 13.62 -7.53 -2.13
C LEU A 370 13.18 -8.79 -2.86
N HIS A 371 14.13 -9.56 -3.39
CA HIS A 371 13.82 -10.79 -4.08
C HIS A 371 13.53 -11.94 -3.10
N THR A 372 13.08 -13.10 -3.60
CA THR A 372 12.81 -14.29 -2.77
C THR A 372 13.97 -14.62 -1.84
N HIS A 373 15.21 -14.59 -2.33
CA HIS A 373 16.40 -14.84 -1.51
C HIS A 373 16.65 -13.78 -0.43
N ASP A 374 16.19 -12.53 -0.63
CA ASP A 374 16.27 -11.49 0.38
C ASP A 374 15.24 -11.74 1.48
N ILE A 375 14.02 -12.13 1.10
CA ILE A 375 12.93 -12.47 2.01
C ILE A 375 13.32 -13.68 2.88
N GLU A 376 13.87 -14.72 2.28
CA GLU A 376 14.38 -15.91 2.99
C GLU A 376 15.47 -15.55 4.01
N LYS A 377 16.40 -14.64 3.66
CA LYS A 377 17.45 -14.17 4.57
C LYS A 377 16.90 -13.31 5.71
N LEU A 378 15.91 -12.47 5.45
CA LEU A 378 15.23 -11.68 6.47
C LEU A 378 14.54 -12.60 7.49
N GLU A 379 13.90 -13.67 7.02
CA GLU A 379 13.30 -14.66 7.92
C GLU A 379 14.37 -15.41 8.72
N LEU A 380 15.40 -15.94 8.05
CA LEU A 380 16.42 -16.78 8.69
C LEU A 380 17.29 -16.02 9.69
N PHE A 381 17.74 -14.81 9.35
CA PHE A 381 18.75 -14.08 10.12
C PHE A 381 18.17 -12.97 11.00
N TYR A 382 16.98 -12.43 10.67
CA TYR A 382 16.35 -11.35 11.44
C TYR A 382 15.01 -11.79 12.07
N GLY A 383 14.51 -12.99 11.75
CA GLY A 383 13.22 -13.48 12.25
C GLY A 383 12.02 -12.75 11.66
N ILE A 384 12.21 -12.01 10.56
CA ILE A 384 11.18 -11.17 9.93
C ILE A 384 10.38 -12.01 8.95
N LYS A 385 9.08 -12.14 9.19
CA LYS A 385 8.18 -12.92 8.34
C LYS A 385 7.38 -12.02 7.40
N CYS A 386 7.64 -12.15 6.11
CA CYS A 386 6.88 -11.49 5.06
C CYS A 386 5.49 -12.11 4.89
N TYR A 387 4.49 -11.30 4.57
CA TYR A 387 3.23 -11.73 3.98
C TYR A 387 3.39 -11.73 2.45
N THR A 388 3.63 -12.90 1.86
CA THR A 388 3.72 -13.07 0.40
C THR A 388 2.35 -13.48 -0.14
N ILE A 389 1.71 -12.58 -0.89
CA ILE A 389 0.29 -12.68 -1.26
C ILE A 389 0.16 -12.69 -2.78
N ILE A 390 -0.60 -13.65 -3.32
CA ILE A 390 -1.01 -13.64 -4.73
C ILE A 390 -2.35 -12.94 -4.84
N GLN A 391 -2.34 -11.75 -5.45
CA GLN A 391 -3.55 -10.98 -5.75
C GLN A 391 -4.17 -11.47 -7.05
N CYS A 392 -5.38 -12.00 -6.94
CA CYS A 392 -6.23 -12.42 -8.04
C CYS A 392 -7.31 -11.36 -8.32
N LEU A 393 -7.95 -11.47 -9.49
CA LEU A 393 -9.05 -10.58 -9.90
C LEU A 393 -10.11 -10.45 -8.79
N GLY A 394 -10.40 -9.21 -8.41
CA GLY A 394 -11.32 -8.78 -7.37
C GLY A 394 -10.88 -9.03 -5.94
N ASP A 395 -9.63 -9.41 -5.69
CA ASP A 395 -9.08 -9.33 -4.35
C ASP A 395 -8.83 -7.88 -3.95
N ALA A 396 -9.23 -7.54 -2.72
CA ALA A 396 -8.87 -6.32 -2.02
C ALA A 396 -7.82 -6.62 -0.94
N ILE A 397 -6.66 -6.00 -1.03
CA ILE A 397 -5.57 -6.10 -0.05
C ILE A 397 -5.56 -4.82 0.78
N PHE A 398 -5.73 -4.96 2.08
CA PHE A 398 -5.60 -3.87 3.05
C PHE A 398 -4.17 -3.80 3.58
N ILE A 399 -3.57 -2.62 3.51
CA ILE A 399 -2.20 -2.34 3.96
C ILE A 399 -2.26 -1.33 5.12
N PRO A 400 -1.81 -1.71 6.33
CA PRO A 400 -1.74 -0.78 7.45
C PRO A 400 -0.74 0.34 7.19
N ALA A 401 -1.04 1.55 7.68
CA ALA A 401 -0.09 2.67 7.61
C ALA A 401 1.28 2.27 8.18
N GLY A 402 2.36 2.70 7.54
CA GLY A 402 3.71 2.37 7.99
C GLY A 402 4.22 0.97 7.64
N ALA A 403 3.39 0.08 7.05
CA ALA A 403 3.80 -1.25 6.66
C ALA A 403 4.62 -1.23 5.35
N PRO A 404 5.89 -1.69 5.35
CA PRO A 404 6.68 -1.77 4.14
C PRO A 404 6.09 -2.77 3.17
N HIS A 405 5.97 -2.42 1.90
CA HIS A 405 5.45 -3.33 0.90
C HIS A 405 6.01 -3.07 -0.51
N GLN A 406 5.93 -4.10 -1.34
CA GLN A 406 6.36 -4.09 -2.74
C GLN A 406 5.45 -4.98 -3.59
N VAL A 407 5.41 -4.70 -4.89
CA VAL A 407 4.49 -5.37 -5.82
C VAL A 407 5.22 -5.78 -7.10
N ARG A 408 4.94 -6.99 -7.56
CA ARG A 408 5.34 -7.48 -8.87
C ARG A 408 4.12 -7.95 -9.64
N ASN A 409 3.80 -7.26 -10.73
CA ASN A 409 2.77 -7.71 -11.66
C ASN A 409 3.30 -8.91 -12.45
N ILE A 410 2.60 -10.04 -12.36
CA ILE A 410 2.85 -11.24 -13.17
C ILE A 410 2.05 -11.24 -14.48
N ARG A 411 1.08 -10.33 -14.59
CA ARG A 411 0.36 -9.94 -15.82
C ARG A 411 0.09 -8.44 -15.81
N SER A 412 -0.22 -7.85 -16.96
CA SER A 412 -0.69 -6.46 -17.00
C SER A 412 -1.99 -6.34 -16.20
N CYS A 413 -2.07 -5.38 -15.29
CA CYS A 413 -3.17 -5.25 -14.32
C CYS A 413 -3.70 -3.83 -14.27
N ILE A 414 -4.99 -3.70 -13.98
CA ILE A 414 -5.60 -2.45 -13.51
C ILE A 414 -6.03 -2.67 -12.07
N LYS A 415 -5.49 -1.86 -11.15
CA LYS A 415 -5.90 -1.82 -9.75
C LYS A 415 -6.50 -0.46 -9.46
N ILE A 416 -7.38 -0.40 -8.48
CA ILE A 416 -7.86 0.84 -7.90
C ILE A 416 -7.65 0.78 -6.39
N ALA A 417 -7.06 1.81 -5.80
CA ALA A 417 -6.86 1.89 -4.36
C ALA A 417 -7.43 3.17 -3.79
N VAL A 418 -7.80 3.14 -2.52
CA VAL A 418 -8.19 4.34 -1.77
C VAL A 418 -7.48 4.35 -0.43
N ASP A 419 -7.12 5.54 0.00
CA ASP A 419 -6.47 5.76 1.28
C ASP A 419 -7.51 6.14 2.34
N PHE A 420 -7.23 5.78 3.58
CA PHE A 420 -8.03 6.16 4.73
C PHE A 420 -7.14 6.33 5.96
N ILE A 421 -7.71 6.91 7.02
CA ILE A 421 -6.99 7.05 8.30
C ILE A 421 -7.85 6.39 9.37
N SER A 422 -7.39 5.25 9.88
CA SER A 422 -8.07 4.56 10.96
C SER A 422 -7.61 5.07 12.34
N PRO A 423 -8.48 5.02 13.37
CA PRO A 423 -8.09 5.33 14.75
C PRO A 423 -6.93 4.48 15.28
N GLU A 424 -6.89 3.22 14.88
CA GLU A 424 -5.89 2.23 15.31
C GLU A 424 -4.47 2.60 14.85
N ASN A 425 -4.33 3.18 13.66
CA ASN A 425 -3.03 3.49 13.05
C ASN A 425 -2.72 4.99 12.99
N ALA A 426 -3.57 5.84 13.57
CA ALA A 426 -3.42 7.30 13.54
C ALA A 426 -2.05 7.81 14.08
N ASP A 427 -1.52 7.17 15.13
CA ASP A 427 -0.19 7.48 15.67
C ASP A 427 0.92 7.13 14.65
N ARG A 428 0.78 5.99 13.96
CA ARG A 428 1.68 5.59 12.89
C ARG A 428 1.59 6.55 11.71
N CYS A 429 0.39 6.97 11.30
CA CYS A 429 0.23 7.97 10.25
C CYS A 429 0.98 9.27 10.59
N LEU A 430 0.92 9.73 11.85
CA LEU A 430 1.68 10.91 12.31
C LEU A 430 3.20 10.70 12.26
N LEU A 431 3.67 9.54 12.69
CA LEU A 431 5.09 9.19 12.68
C LEU A 431 5.62 9.17 11.25
N THR A 432 4.99 8.42 10.35
CA THR A 432 5.40 8.32 8.95
C THR A 432 5.32 9.69 8.27
N THR A 433 4.27 10.48 8.51
CA THR A 433 4.16 11.85 7.98
C THR A 433 5.33 12.74 8.45
N ARG A 434 5.80 12.60 9.70
CA ARG A 434 6.98 13.32 10.19
C ARG A 434 8.25 12.86 9.47
N GLU A 435 8.44 11.56 9.30
CA GLU A 435 9.58 10.99 8.58
C GLU A 435 9.67 11.54 7.16
N PHE A 436 8.53 11.57 6.43
CA PHE A 436 8.46 12.15 5.09
C PHE A 436 8.82 13.64 5.04
N ARG A 437 8.42 14.44 6.05
CA ARG A 437 8.76 15.88 6.12
C ARG A 437 10.24 16.15 6.36
N CYS A 438 10.95 15.18 6.95
CA CYS A 438 12.39 15.24 7.15
C CYS A 438 13.17 14.88 5.87
N LEU A 439 12.51 14.42 4.81
CA LEU A 439 13.14 14.14 3.52
C LEU A 439 13.35 15.42 2.69
N PRO A 440 14.30 15.41 1.72
CA PRO A 440 14.53 16.54 0.83
C PRO A 440 13.26 16.98 0.10
N ARG A 441 13.18 18.28 -0.26
CA ARG A 441 12.00 18.91 -0.89
C ARG A 441 11.39 18.18 -2.09
N SER A 442 12.17 17.35 -2.80
CA SER A 442 11.66 16.52 -3.91
C SER A 442 10.65 15.43 -3.49
N TYR A 443 10.62 15.05 -2.20
CA TYR A 443 9.71 14.05 -1.62
C TYR A 443 8.51 14.69 -0.90
N LEU A 444 8.49 16.01 -0.71
CA LEU A 444 7.47 16.70 0.09
C LEU A 444 6.07 16.63 -0.51
N ASN A 445 5.93 16.27 -1.79
CA ASN A 445 4.62 16.14 -2.44
C ASN A 445 3.74 15.10 -1.73
N GLU A 446 4.26 13.97 -1.23
CA GLU A 446 3.44 12.99 -0.48
C GLU A 446 3.11 13.46 0.96
N SER A 447 4.05 14.18 1.60
CA SER A 447 3.97 14.53 3.03
C SER A 447 2.95 15.63 3.39
N ASP A 448 2.63 16.50 2.43
CA ASP A 448 1.65 17.58 2.56
C ASP A 448 0.26 17.18 2.05
N ILE A 449 0.14 16.08 1.30
CA ILE A 449 -1.14 15.58 0.77
C ILE A 449 -2.05 15.13 1.90
N LEU A 450 -1.55 14.41 2.92
CA LEU A 450 -2.41 13.76 3.90
C LEU A 450 -2.99 14.69 4.99
N GLN A 451 -2.41 15.87 5.20
CA GLN A 451 -2.76 16.79 6.30
C GLN A 451 -3.01 16.09 7.66
N THR A 452 -2.30 14.99 7.94
CA THR A 452 -2.61 14.05 9.04
C THR A 452 -2.78 14.73 10.39
N LYS A 453 -2.01 15.79 10.66
CA LYS A 453 -2.15 16.59 11.88
C LYS A 453 -3.51 17.27 11.99
N ASN A 454 -4.03 17.85 10.89
CA ASN A 454 -5.34 18.50 10.86
C ASN A 454 -6.46 17.47 10.99
N VAL A 455 -6.31 16.31 10.31
CA VAL A 455 -7.26 15.19 10.41
C VAL A 455 -7.45 14.79 11.87
N LEU A 456 -6.33 14.54 12.56
CA LEU A 456 -6.37 14.11 13.95
C LEU A 456 -6.84 15.22 14.88
N PHE A 457 -6.41 16.47 14.66
CA PHE A 457 -6.88 17.62 15.43
C PHE A 457 -8.40 17.76 15.39
N GLN A 458 -9.02 17.64 14.21
CA GLN A 458 -10.47 17.78 14.04
C GLN A 458 -11.25 16.55 14.50
N ALA A 459 -10.65 15.36 14.44
CA ALA A 459 -11.27 14.12 14.88
C ALA A 459 -11.46 14.04 16.41
N MET A 460 -10.60 14.70 17.20
CA MET A 460 -10.59 14.64 18.67
C MET A 460 -11.51 15.68 19.31
#